data_AF-A0A5A8DUA7-F1
#
_entry.id   AF-A0A5A8DUA7-F1
#
_cell.length_a   1.000
_cell.length_b   1.000
_cell.length_c   1.000
_cell.angle_alpha   90.00
_cell.angle_beta   90.00
_cell.angle_gamma   90.00
#
_symmetry.space_group_name_H-M   'P 1'
#
loop_
_entity.id
_entity.type
_entity.pdbx_description
1 polymer ?
#
loop_
_entity_poly.entity_id
_entity_poly.type
_entity_poly.pdbx_seq_one_letter_code
_entity_poly.pdbx_strand_id
1 'polypeptide(L)'
;MALASALDAAAAAEDQVSKVDKYRELVDSAVRSGDKKARLLAIARHAIENTVVGTVARPVCEYLASQVAEHVVDYDDLDPIGEALLEVLGPQGQAMAVADYTLRRALFDLYAANEDFEPAATVLSKCVSVPVAQRAATFAEIAQAFLMADNAGAAEMALRQVAELMADEDAVDKATQLRYRACRAQVADLQRNYKQAAATYSSLSQLEGDVKQAELEVFLDRAAVCAILDRAGPQRQRILNKIYRDPRAADLPSFVMLEKMCRQQLVRKEEADEFRATLRPHHLASVGDGSTVFDRAVREHNVLAASLVFTAISFSSLGDLLEVDAAAAEKYAARMVEEGRLQATIDQVQGVLEFGTGTADELSAWDTSLADLFGALTTAVDAISTAHPHLVDC
;
A
#
# COMPACT_ATOMS: atom_id res chain seq x y z
N MET A 1 23.71 -48.64 2.13
CA MET A 1 25.11 -49.01 1.82
C MET A 1 25.59 -48.47 0.48
N ALA A 2 24.83 -48.58 -0.62
CA ALA A 2 25.27 -48.08 -1.93
C ALA A 2 25.54 -46.56 -1.98
N LEU A 3 24.67 -45.73 -1.39
CA LEU A 3 24.85 -44.27 -1.40
C LEU A 3 26.05 -43.81 -0.55
N ALA A 4 26.21 -44.33 0.67
CA ALA A 4 27.33 -43.99 1.54
C ALA A 4 28.68 -44.33 0.88
N SER A 5 28.81 -45.52 0.30
CA SER A 5 30.02 -45.90 -0.43
C SER A 5 30.28 -45.02 -1.66
N ALA A 6 29.23 -44.56 -2.35
CA ALA A 6 29.38 -43.66 -3.48
C ALA A 6 29.78 -42.23 -3.05
N LEU A 7 29.28 -41.77 -1.91
CA LEU A 7 29.68 -40.49 -1.29
C LEU A 7 31.15 -40.50 -0.86
N ASP A 8 31.60 -41.58 -0.21
CA ASP A 8 33.01 -41.77 0.16
C ASP A 8 33.90 -41.77 -1.09
N ALA A 9 33.48 -42.47 -2.15
CA ALA A 9 34.19 -42.50 -3.43
C ALA A 9 34.21 -41.15 -4.15
N ALA A 10 33.18 -40.32 -3.96
CA ALA A 10 33.14 -38.95 -4.48
C ALA A 10 34.10 -38.04 -3.71
N ALA A 11 34.15 -38.13 -2.37
CA ALA A 11 35.08 -37.35 -1.55
C ALA A 11 36.56 -37.76 -1.75
N ALA A 12 36.83 -39.03 -2.08
CA ALA A 12 38.17 -39.57 -2.28
C ALA A 12 38.77 -39.33 -3.69
N ALA A 13 38.05 -38.67 -4.62
CA ALA A 13 38.60 -38.41 -5.95
C ALA A 13 39.86 -37.51 -5.90
N GLU A 14 40.78 -37.68 -6.84
CA GLU A 14 42.07 -36.97 -6.82
C GLU A 14 41.90 -35.46 -7.07
N ASP A 15 41.08 -35.08 -8.05
CA ASP A 15 40.85 -33.68 -8.43
C ASP A 15 39.53 -33.11 -7.90
N GLN A 16 39.57 -31.84 -7.47
CA GLN A 16 38.40 -31.13 -6.94
C GLN A 16 37.24 -31.02 -7.95
N VAL A 17 37.56 -30.87 -9.24
CA VAL A 17 36.56 -30.84 -10.32
C VAL A 17 35.85 -32.19 -10.42
N SER A 18 36.61 -33.28 -10.41
CA SER A 18 36.06 -34.64 -10.43
C SER A 18 35.22 -34.96 -9.18
N LYS A 19 35.56 -34.39 -8.01
CA LYS A 19 34.71 -34.50 -6.81
C LYS A 19 33.35 -33.87 -7.07
N VAL A 20 33.33 -32.63 -7.56
CA VAL A 20 32.08 -31.88 -7.82
C VAL A 20 31.20 -32.64 -8.82
N ASP A 21 31.76 -33.12 -9.93
CA ASP A 21 30.97 -33.81 -10.97
C ASP A 21 30.35 -35.12 -10.44
N LYS A 22 31.11 -35.92 -9.67
CA LYS A 22 30.57 -37.12 -9.02
C LYS A 22 29.43 -36.80 -8.06
N TYR A 23 29.53 -35.71 -7.29
CA TYR A 23 28.42 -35.28 -6.43
C TYR A 23 27.20 -34.83 -7.24
N ARG A 24 27.39 -34.16 -8.38
CA ARG A 24 26.29 -33.75 -9.27
C ARG A 24 25.53 -34.95 -9.81
N GLU A 25 26.23 -35.99 -10.28
CA GLU A 25 25.61 -37.25 -10.71
C GLU A 25 24.78 -37.90 -9.59
N LEU A 26 25.27 -37.84 -8.35
CA LEU A 26 24.53 -38.33 -7.19
C LEU A 26 23.27 -37.50 -6.91
N VAL A 27 23.33 -36.17 -7.03
CA VAL A 27 22.17 -35.28 -6.91
C VAL A 27 21.12 -35.63 -7.97
N ASP A 28 21.52 -35.75 -9.23
CA ASP A 28 20.64 -36.11 -10.33
C ASP A 28 19.93 -37.45 -10.11
N SER A 29 20.64 -38.42 -9.55
CA SER A 29 20.07 -39.72 -9.19
C SER A 29 19.13 -39.64 -7.98
N ALA A 30 19.38 -38.72 -7.04
CA ALA A 30 18.62 -38.57 -5.82
C ALA A 30 17.27 -37.91 -6.07
N VAL A 31 17.22 -36.87 -6.92
CA VAL A 31 15.98 -36.15 -7.27
C VAL A 31 14.96 -37.06 -7.96
N ARG A 32 15.42 -38.04 -8.73
CA ARG A 32 14.54 -39.01 -9.43
C ARG A 32 14.14 -40.23 -8.58
N SER A 33 14.68 -40.35 -7.37
CA SER A 33 14.43 -41.51 -6.50
C SER A 33 13.12 -41.35 -5.72
N GLY A 34 12.55 -42.46 -5.20
CA GLY A 34 11.41 -42.38 -4.27
C GLY A 34 11.78 -41.84 -2.87
N ASP A 35 13.06 -41.93 -2.49
CA ASP A 35 13.59 -41.48 -1.19
C ASP A 35 14.36 -40.13 -1.32
N LYS A 36 13.84 -39.19 -2.14
CA LYS A 36 14.53 -37.92 -2.50
C LYS A 36 15.08 -37.22 -1.27
N LYS A 37 14.24 -37.03 -0.24
CA LYS A 37 14.59 -36.33 1.01
C LYS A 37 15.81 -36.92 1.69
N ALA A 38 15.80 -38.22 1.98
CA ALA A 38 16.90 -38.87 2.70
C ALA A 38 18.22 -38.81 1.92
N ARG A 39 18.17 -38.99 0.59
CA ARG A 39 19.35 -38.98 -0.26
C ARG A 39 19.95 -37.58 -0.42
N LEU A 40 19.12 -36.57 -0.67
CA LEU A 40 19.55 -35.18 -0.81
C LEU A 40 20.17 -34.65 0.49
N LEU A 41 19.56 -34.95 1.64
CA LEU A 41 20.11 -34.58 2.94
C LEU A 41 21.45 -35.26 3.23
N ALA A 42 21.58 -36.55 2.88
CA ALA A 42 22.84 -37.28 3.04
C ALA A 42 23.95 -36.68 2.16
N ILE A 43 23.64 -36.32 0.90
CA ILE A 43 24.58 -35.67 -0.02
C ILE A 43 25.03 -34.31 0.54
N ALA A 44 24.10 -33.45 0.97
CA ALA A 44 24.40 -32.12 1.49
C ALA A 44 25.29 -32.19 2.75
N ARG A 45 24.91 -33.01 3.74
CA ARG A 45 25.70 -33.19 4.97
C ARG A 45 27.10 -33.72 4.66
N HIS A 46 27.18 -34.76 3.82
CA HIS A 46 28.46 -35.37 3.49
C HIS A 46 29.40 -34.39 2.76
N ALA A 47 28.87 -33.60 1.82
CA ALA A 47 29.64 -32.59 1.12
C ALA A 47 30.18 -31.52 2.08
N ILE A 48 29.37 -31.06 3.04
CA ILE A 48 29.77 -30.04 4.02
C ILE A 48 30.83 -30.58 5.00
N GLU A 49 30.65 -31.81 5.50
CA GLU A 49 31.52 -32.38 6.54
C GLU A 49 32.85 -32.93 5.99
N ASN A 50 32.83 -33.51 4.79
CA ASN A 50 33.95 -34.31 4.28
C ASN A 50 34.72 -33.64 3.12
N THR A 51 34.35 -32.42 2.74
CA THR A 51 35.03 -31.70 1.66
C THR A 51 35.37 -30.26 2.02
N VAL A 52 36.18 -29.61 1.18
CA VAL A 52 36.53 -28.20 1.36
C VAL A 52 35.32 -27.33 0.98
N VAL A 53 34.80 -26.60 1.97
CA VAL A 53 33.54 -25.84 1.87
C VAL A 53 33.50 -24.94 0.64
N GLY A 54 34.56 -24.15 0.39
CA GLY A 54 34.57 -23.15 -0.69
C GLY A 54 34.74 -23.71 -2.11
N THR A 55 35.35 -24.88 -2.28
CA THR A 55 35.72 -25.41 -3.60
C THR A 55 34.86 -26.59 -4.05
N VAL A 56 34.33 -27.38 -3.12
CA VAL A 56 33.49 -28.55 -3.44
C VAL A 56 32.11 -28.44 -2.83
N ALA A 57 32.00 -28.22 -1.51
CA ALA A 57 30.69 -28.23 -0.87
C ALA A 57 29.76 -27.14 -1.42
N ARG A 58 30.28 -25.91 -1.63
CA ARG A 58 29.52 -24.79 -2.19
C ARG A 58 28.94 -25.09 -3.59
N PRO A 59 29.75 -25.39 -4.63
CA PRO A 59 29.20 -25.68 -5.96
C PRO A 59 28.29 -26.92 -5.99
N VAL A 60 28.50 -27.89 -5.09
CA VAL A 60 27.61 -29.04 -4.94
C VAL A 60 26.27 -28.63 -4.33
N CYS A 61 26.26 -27.84 -3.26
CA CYS A 61 25.03 -27.38 -2.61
C CYS A 61 24.26 -26.40 -3.49
N GLU A 62 24.93 -25.53 -4.25
CA GLU A 62 24.31 -24.65 -5.25
C GLU A 62 23.63 -25.48 -6.35
N TYR A 63 24.31 -26.50 -6.87
CA TYR A 63 23.72 -27.40 -7.86
C TYR A 63 22.53 -28.19 -7.27
N LEU A 64 22.68 -28.72 -6.06
CA LEU A 64 21.62 -29.41 -5.34
C LEU A 64 20.39 -28.51 -5.19
N ALA A 65 20.56 -27.27 -4.74
CA ALA A 65 19.48 -26.31 -4.61
C ALA A 65 18.78 -26.05 -5.95
N SER A 66 19.53 -25.88 -7.05
CA SER A 66 18.93 -25.70 -8.37
C SER A 66 18.13 -26.92 -8.83
N GLN A 67 18.65 -28.14 -8.61
CA GLN A 67 17.98 -29.37 -9.02
C GLN A 67 16.71 -29.63 -8.20
N VAL A 68 16.71 -29.29 -6.91
CA VAL A 68 15.51 -29.34 -6.08
C VAL A 68 14.47 -28.34 -6.57
N ALA A 69 14.87 -27.08 -6.80
CA ALA A 69 13.96 -26.04 -7.28
C ALA A 69 13.34 -26.34 -8.65
N GLU A 70 14.07 -27.01 -9.55
CA GLU A 70 13.60 -27.29 -10.92
C GLU A 70 12.73 -28.55 -11.02
N HIS A 71 12.99 -29.58 -10.20
CA HIS A 71 12.42 -30.91 -10.40
C HIS A 71 11.56 -31.42 -9.25
N VAL A 72 11.59 -30.78 -8.08
CA VAL A 72 10.73 -31.11 -6.96
C VAL A 72 9.67 -30.02 -6.85
N VAL A 73 8.52 -30.24 -7.49
CA VAL A 73 7.45 -29.22 -7.61
C VAL A 73 6.26 -29.56 -6.71
N ASP A 74 6.07 -30.83 -6.39
CA ASP A 74 4.96 -31.28 -5.53
C ASP A 74 5.14 -30.74 -4.11
N TYR A 75 4.08 -30.14 -3.55
CA TYR A 75 4.10 -29.54 -2.22
C TYR A 75 4.57 -30.53 -1.14
N ASP A 76 4.00 -31.74 -1.15
CA ASP A 76 4.30 -32.81 -0.19
C ASP A 76 5.76 -33.27 -0.22
N ASP A 77 6.48 -32.98 -1.31
CA ASP A 77 7.91 -33.26 -1.44
C ASP A 77 8.76 -32.02 -1.17
N LEU A 78 8.48 -30.89 -1.84
CA LEU A 78 9.35 -29.70 -1.83
C LEU A 78 9.41 -29.03 -0.47
N ASP A 79 8.28 -28.87 0.21
CA ASP A 79 8.21 -28.25 1.54
C ASP A 79 9.11 -28.98 2.56
N PRO A 80 8.90 -30.28 2.84
CA PRO A 80 9.69 -30.99 3.84
C PRO A 80 11.14 -31.27 3.42
N ILE A 81 11.47 -31.21 2.12
CA ILE A 81 12.85 -31.32 1.61
C ILE A 81 13.57 -29.98 1.75
N GLY A 82 12.93 -28.90 1.32
CA GLY A 82 13.48 -27.55 1.33
C GLY A 82 13.79 -27.09 2.75
N GLU A 83 12.85 -27.23 3.69
CA GLU A 83 13.08 -26.88 5.10
C GLU A 83 14.25 -27.66 5.70
N ALA A 84 14.28 -28.97 5.51
CA ALA A 84 15.33 -29.82 6.05
C ALA A 84 16.71 -29.51 5.44
N LEU A 85 16.77 -29.13 4.15
CA LEU A 85 18.01 -28.68 3.53
C LEU A 85 18.45 -27.33 4.08
N LEU A 86 17.54 -26.38 4.30
CA LEU A 86 17.85 -25.09 4.90
C LEU A 86 18.39 -25.22 6.33
N GLU A 87 17.88 -26.16 7.12
CA GLU A 87 18.45 -26.49 8.44
C GLU A 87 19.90 -26.98 8.36
N VAL A 88 20.23 -27.79 7.34
CA VAL A 88 21.59 -28.30 7.11
C VAL A 88 22.53 -27.19 6.62
N LEU A 89 22.04 -26.29 5.76
CA LEU A 89 22.83 -25.20 5.19
C LEU A 89 23.01 -24.01 6.15
N GLY A 90 22.04 -23.75 7.03
CA GLY A 90 22.02 -22.60 7.93
C GLY A 90 23.31 -22.34 8.72
N PRO A 91 23.95 -23.35 9.35
CA PRO A 91 25.20 -23.16 10.09
C PRO A 91 26.38 -22.66 9.25
N GLN A 92 26.37 -22.87 7.93
CA GLN A 92 27.43 -22.41 7.03
C GLN A 92 27.29 -20.93 6.65
N GLY A 93 26.16 -20.30 6.98
CA GLY A 93 25.91 -18.87 6.79
C GLY A 93 26.22 -18.38 5.38
N GLN A 94 27.11 -17.38 5.26
CA GLN A 94 27.44 -16.76 3.98
C GLN A 94 28.08 -17.72 2.96
N ALA A 95 28.71 -18.82 3.41
CA ALA A 95 29.35 -19.76 2.49
C ALA A 95 28.34 -20.47 1.57
N MET A 96 27.08 -20.59 2.01
CA MET A 96 25.99 -21.25 1.27
C MET A 96 24.89 -20.27 0.83
N ALA A 97 25.18 -18.97 0.77
CA ALA A 97 24.17 -17.94 0.50
C ALA A 97 23.38 -18.15 -0.81
N VAL A 98 24.03 -18.61 -1.89
CA VAL A 98 23.38 -18.84 -3.19
C VAL A 98 22.43 -20.05 -3.12
N ALA A 99 22.84 -21.12 -2.44
CA ALA A 99 22.00 -22.30 -2.23
C ALA A 99 20.81 -21.98 -1.29
N ASP A 100 21.06 -21.24 -0.20
CA ASP A 100 20.02 -20.75 0.72
C ASP A 100 18.98 -19.90 -0.01
N TYR A 101 19.41 -18.91 -0.80
CA TYR A 101 18.51 -18.07 -1.58
C TYR A 101 17.66 -18.89 -2.57
N THR A 102 18.29 -19.79 -3.33
CA THR A 102 17.61 -20.61 -4.34
C THR A 102 16.52 -21.48 -3.72
N LEU A 103 16.81 -22.14 -2.59
CA LEU A 103 15.83 -22.98 -1.89
C LEU A 103 14.69 -22.15 -1.28
N ARG A 104 15.02 -21.02 -0.62
CA ARG A 104 13.99 -20.12 -0.06
C ARG A 104 13.11 -19.52 -1.13
N ARG A 105 13.66 -19.25 -2.33
CA ARG A 105 12.90 -18.76 -3.46
C ARG A 105 11.90 -19.81 -3.95
N ALA A 106 12.34 -21.05 -4.12
CA ALA A 106 11.45 -22.15 -4.51
C ALA A 106 10.33 -22.36 -3.48
N LEU A 107 10.65 -22.33 -2.19
CA LEU A 107 9.63 -22.42 -1.13
C LEU A 107 8.68 -21.21 -1.12
N PHE A 108 9.18 -19.99 -1.35
CA PHE A 108 8.32 -18.80 -1.49
C PHE A 108 7.32 -18.98 -2.62
N ASP A 109 7.80 -19.37 -3.80
CA ASP A 109 6.94 -19.55 -4.99
C ASP A 109 5.92 -20.69 -4.75
N LEU A 110 6.31 -21.76 -4.06
CA LEU A 110 5.42 -22.86 -3.64
C LEU A 110 4.32 -22.39 -2.68
N TYR A 111 4.67 -21.72 -1.58
CA TYR A 111 3.68 -21.24 -0.60
C TYR A 111 2.77 -20.17 -1.22
N ALA A 112 3.31 -19.27 -2.04
CA ALA A 112 2.53 -18.25 -2.73
C ALA A 112 1.53 -18.87 -3.72
N ALA A 113 1.89 -19.97 -4.40
CA ALA A 113 0.98 -20.69 -5.29
C ALA A 113 -0.19 -21.36 -4.55
N ASN A 114 0.00 -21.69 -3.28
CA ASN A 114 -1.02 -22.27 -2.39
C ASN A 114 -1.77 -21.22 -1.55
N GLU A 115 -1.58 -19.93 -1.83
CA GLU A 115 -2.17 -18.81 -1.08
C GLU A 115 -1.72 -18.69 0.39
N ASP A 116 -0.63 -19.39 0.77
CA ASP A 116 0.00 -19.33 2.09
C ASP A 116 1.00 -18.16 2.17
N PHE A 117 0.49 -16.94 2.17
CA PHE A 117 1.33 -15.74 2.00
C PHE A 117 2.25 -15.41 3.20
N GLU A 118 1.83 -15.70 4.43
CA GLU A 118 2.65 -15.43 5.61
C GLU A 118 3.86 -16.37 5.72
N PRO A 119 3.71 -17.70 5.55
CA PRO A 119 4.85 -18.61 5.40
C PRO A 119 5.77 -18.23 4.24
N ALA A 120 5.21 -17.88 3.08
CA ALA A 120 5.97 -17.43 1.91
C ALA A 120 6.92 -16.28 2.27
N ALA A 121 6.36 -15.17 2.74
CA ALA A 121 7.12 -13.98 3.11
C ALA A 121 8.14 -14.25 4.23
N THR A 122 7.77 -15.10 5.20
CA THR A 122 8.63 -15.46 6.33
C THR A 122 9.86 -16.27 5.91
N VAL A 123 9.71 -17.22 4.98
CA VAL A 123 10.83 -18.04 4.51
C VAL A 123 11.83 -17.20 3.73
N LEU A 124 11.37 -16.31 2.85
CA LEU A 124 12.25 -15.48 2.02
C LEU A 124 12.89 -14.33 2.80
N SER A 125 12.20 -13.76 3.80
CA SER A 125 12.76 -12.70 4.68
C SER A 125 13.92 -13.18 5.58
N LYS A 126 14.00 -14.49 5.84
CA LYS A 126 15.10 -15.11 6.60
C LYS A 126 16.36 -15.41 5.76
N CYS A 127 16.38 -15.03 4.49
CA CYS A 127 17.53 -15.29 3.62
C CYS A 127 18.80 -14.59 4.14
N VAL A 128 19.93 -15.32 4.11
CA VAL A 128 21.22 -14.81 4.61
C VAL A 128 21.74 -13.65 3.75
N SER A 129 21.58 -13.76 2.42
CA SER A 129 22.02 -12.72 1.50
C SER A 129 21.23 -12.82 0.19
N VAL A 130 20.54 -11.73 -0.14
CA VAL A 130 19.83 -11.61 -1.41
C VAL A 130 20.78 -11.09 -2.50
N PRO A 131 20.82 -11.72 -3.70
CA PRO A 131 21.61 -11.24 -4.82
C PRO A 131 21.33 -9.77 -5.13
N VAL A 132 22.39 -8.98 -5.35
CA VAL A 132 22.30 -7.52 -5.51
C VAL A 132 21.30 -7.13 -6.62
N ALA A 133 21.36 -7.82 -7.76
CA ALA A 133 20.49 -7.55 -8.91
C ALA A 133 18.99 -7.81 -8.64
N GLN A 134 18.66 -8.70 -7.70
CA GLN A 134 17.28 -9.12 -7.41
C GLN A 134 16.77 -8.55 -6.08
N ARG A 135 17.58 -7.76 -5.38
CA ARG A 135 17.31 -7.35 -4.00
C ARG A 135 16.04 -6.51 -3.87
N ALA A 136 15.89 -5.50 -4.72
CA ALA A 136 14.71 -4.65 -4.73
C ALA A 136 13.44 -5.46 -5.05
N ALA A 137 13.49 -6.31 -6.09
CA ALA A 137 12.37 -7.15 -6.51
C ALA A 137 11.96 -8.14 -5.39
N THR A 138 12.94 -8.82 -4.79
CA THR A 138 12.72 -9.79 -3.71
C THR A 138 12.05 -9.14 -2.49
N PHE A 139 12.56 -8.00 -2.01
CA PHE A 139 11.94 -7.32 -0.86
C PHE A 139 10.58 -6.71 -1.19
N ALA A 140 10.34 -6.26 -2.42
CA ALA A 140 9.02 -5.81 -2.85
C ALA A 140 8.00 -6.97 -2.88
N GLU A 141 8.41 -8.19 -3.25
CA GLU A 141 7.58 -9.39 -3.23
C GLU A 141 7.30 -9.87 -1.80
N ILE A 142 8.29 -9.82 -0.91
CA ILE A 142 8.10 -10.08 0.52
C ILE A 142 7.06 -9.11 1.10
N ALA A 143 7.18 -7.81 0.81
CA ALA A 143 6.22 -6.81 1.27
C ALA A 143 4.81 -7.08 0.76
N GLN A 144 4.67 -7.44 -0.52
CA GLN A 144 3.38 -7.79 -1.11
C GLN A 144 2.77 -9.03 -0.44
N ALA A 145 3.56 -10.08 -0.20
CA ALA A 145 3.10 -11.29 0.48
C ALA A 145 2.65 -11.01 1.93
N PHE A 146 3.41 -10.23 2.70
CA PHE A 146 2.95 -9.81 4.04
C PHE A 146 1.67 -8.97 4.00
N LEU A 147 1.47 -8.14 2.98
CA LEU A 147 0.21 -7.40 2.81
C LEU A 147 -0.97 -8.30 2.50
N MET A 148 -0.78 -9.35 1.70
CA MET A 148 -1.83 -10.35 1.43
C MET A 148 -2.17 -11.18 2.67
N ALA A 149 -1.26 -11.26 3.64
CA ALA A 149 -1.49 -11.87 4.95
C ALA A 149 -1.94 -10.87 6.04
N ASP A 150 -2.38 -9.66 5.67
CA ASP A 150 -2.79 -8.59 6.60
C ASP A 150 -1.72 -8.16 7.63
N ASN A 151 -0.44 -8.47 7.38
CA ASN A 151 0.68 -8.12 8.25
C ASN A 151 1.39 -6.83 7.77
N ALA A 152 0.73 -5.69 7.99
CA ALA A 152 1.24 -4.37 7.56
C ALA A 152 2.58 -4.00 8.21
N GLY A 153 2.85 -4.46 9.44
CA GLY A 153 4.09 -4.16 10.16
C GLY A 153 5.30 -4.84 9.51
N ALA A 154 5.20 -6.14 9.22
CA ALA A 154 6.27 -6.86 8.53
C ALA A 154 6.46 -6.37 7.09
N ALA A 155 5.37 -6.01 6.41
CA ALA A 155 5.42 -5.39 5.09
C ALA A 155 6.19 -4.06 5.11
N GLU A 156 5.95 -3.19 6.09
CA GLU A 156 6.67 -1.92 6.22
C GLU A 156 8.17 -2.15 6.40
N MET A 157 8.56 -3.13 7.22
CA MET A 157 9.98 -3.48 7.41
C MET A 157 10.66 -3.89 6.11
N ALA A 158 10.00 -4.72 5.29
CA ALA A 158 10.50 -5.09 3.97
C ALA A 158 10.58 -3.89 3.01
N LEU A 159 9.57 -3.01 3.01
CA LEU A 159 9.57 -1.80 2.17
C LEU A 159 10.68 -0.82 2.52
N ARG A 160 11.12 -0.73 3.78
CA ARG A 160 12.29 0.10 4.15
C ARG A 160 13.55 -0.35 3.43
N GLN A 161 13.76 -1.65 3.26
CA GLN A 161 14.88 -2.20 2.50
C GLN A 161 14.80 -1.83 1.01
N VAL A 162 13.60 -1.84 0.44
CA VAL A 162 13.38 -1.37 -0.94
C VAL A 162 13.64 0.13 -1.06
N ALA A 163 13.18 0.93 -0.09
CA ALA A 163 13.32 2.38 -0.11
C ALA A 163 14.78 2.85 -0.19
N GLU A 164 15.70 2.16 0.48
CA GLU A 164 17.14 2.42 0.41
C GLU A 164 17.69 2.18 -1.00
N LEU A 165 17.23 1.13 -1.68
CA LEU A 165 17.64 0.77 -3.03
C LEU A 165 17.02 1.69 -4.10
N MET A 166 15.85 2.25 -3.81
CA MET A 166 15.14 3.21 -4.67
C MET A 166 15.76 4.61 -4.65
N ALA A 167 16.89 4.82 -3.98
CA ALA A 167 17.64 6.09 -4.06
C ALA A 167 18.17 6.36 -5.48
N ASP A 168 18.46 5.30 -6.24
CA ASP A 168 18.77 5.34 -7.68
C ASP A 168 17.62 4.67 -8.45
N GLU A 169 16.56 5.43 -8.75
CA GLU A 169 15.35 4.88 -9.38
C GLU A 169 15.65 4.22 -10.74
N ASP A 170 16.62 4.75 -11.50
CA ASP A 170 16.96 4.25 -12.84
C ASP A 170 17.62 2.86 -12.80
N ALA A 171 18.17 2.47 -11.65
CA ALA A 171 18.75 1.14 -11.44
C ALA A 171 17.71 0.04 -11.15
N VAL A 172 16.45 0.41 -10.85
CA VAL A 172 15.39 -0.53 -10.49
C VAL A 172 14.39 -0.67 -11.63
N ASP A 173 14.00 -1.90 -11.95
CA ASP A 173 13.03 -2.17 -13.01
C ASP A 173 11.65 -1.56 -12.71
N LYS A 174 10.95 -1.11 -13.75
CA LYS A 174 9.66 -0.40 -13.63
C LYS A 174 8.59 -1.23 -12.91
N ALA A 175 8.60 -2.55 -13.05
CA ALA A 175 7.62 -3.42 -12.41
C ALA A 175 7.83 -3.46 -10.88
N THR A 176 9.09 -3.57 -10.44
CA THR A 176 9.47 -3.45 -9.02
C THR A 176 9.16 -2.07 -8.46
N GLN A 177 9.44 -0.99 -9.20
CA GLN A 177 9.09 0.36 -8.78
C GLN A 177 7.57 0.52 -8.55
N LEU A 178 6.77 0.02 -9.49
CA LEU A 178 5.31 0.02 -9.38
C LEU A 178 4.83 -0.77 -8.17
N ARG A 179 5.32 -2.00 -8.01
CA ARG A 179 5.00 -2.88 -6.86
C ARG A 179 5.34 -2.20 -5.54
N TYR A 180 6.53 -1.62 -5.43
CA TYR A 180 6.97 -0.88 -4.25
C TYR A 180 6.03 0.30 -3.93
N ARG A 181 5.72 1.14 -4.92
CA ARG A 181 4.84 2.31 -4.72
C ARG A 181 3.41 1.88 -4.34
N ALA A 182 2.89 0.81 -4.94
CA ALA A 182 1.56 0.26 -4.62
C ALA A 182 1.51 -0.32 -3.18
N CYS A 183 2.50 -1.14 -2.81
CA CYS A 183 2.60 -1.69 -1.46
C CYS A 183 2.77 -0.59 -0.40
N ARG A 184 3.58 0.44 -0.69
CA ARG A 184 3.75 1.60 0.19
C ARG A 184 2.45 2.38 0.40
N ALA A 185 1.65 2.54 -0.65
CA ALA A 185 0.33 3.17 -0.53
C ALA A 185 -0.63 2.32 0.32
N GLN A 186 -0.60 0.99 0.16
CA GLN A 186 -1.40 0.06 0.97
C GLN A 186 -1.00 0.06 2.44
N VAL A 187 0.29 0.05 2.77
CA VAL A 187 0.76 0.17 4.16
C VAL A 187 0.30 1.50 4.77
N ALA A 188 0.47 2.62 4.05
CA ALA A 188 0.04 3.93 4.54
C ALA A 188 -1.48 3.98 4.81
N ASP A 189 -2.29 3.37 3.95
CA ASP A 189 -3.73 3.24 4.10
C ASP A 189 -4.11 2.41 5.35
N LEU A 190 -3.50 1.23 5.54
CA LEU A 190 -3.69 0.39 6.72
C LEU A 190 -3.28 1.09 8.03
N GLN A 191 -2.23 1.91 7.98
CA GLN A 191 -1.73 2.70 9.11
C GLN A 191 -2.53 4.00 9.35
N ARG A 192 -3.62 4.24 8.59
CA ARG A 192 -4.46 5.44 8.66
C ARG A 192 -3.71 6.73 8.32
N ASN A 193 -2.59 6.62 7.61
CA ASN A 193 -1.88 7.75 7.00
C ASN A 193 -2.51 8.05 5.63
N TYR A 194 -3.79 8.39 5.65
CA TYR A 194 -4.62 8.51 4.46
C TYR A 194 -4.14 9.61 3.51
N LYS A 195 -3.59 10.70 4.04
CA LYS A 195 -2.98 11.75 3.23
C LYS A 195 -1.89 11.21 2.30
N GLN A 196 -0.95 10.42 2.85
CA GLN A 196 0.13 9.84 2.07
C GLN A 196 -0.39 8.76 1.11
N ALA A 197 -1.32 7.93 1.57
CA ALA A 197 -1.96 6.91 0.75
C ALA A 197 -2.68 7.52 -0.45
N ALA A 198 -3.54 8.53 -0.23
CA ALA A 198 -4.30 9.22 -1.27
C ALA A 198 -3.39 9.88 -2.30
N ALA A 199 -2.34 10.58 -1.86
CA ALA A 199 -1.37 11.19 -2.76
C ALA A 199 -0.65 10.15 -3.63
N THR A 200 -0.24 9.03 -3.02
CA THR A 200 0.48 7.96 -3.73
C THR A 200 -0.44 7.23 -4.71
N TYR A 201 -1.65 6.83 -4.29
CA TYR A 201 -2.63 6.22 -5.17
C TYR A 201 -3.05 7.15 -6.31
N SER A 202 -3.24 8.45 -6.04
CA SER A 202 -3.51 9.43 -7.10
C SER A 202 -2.37 9.49 -8.10
N SER A 203 -1.11 9.45 -7.66
CA SER A 203 0.03 9.40 -8.59
C SER A 203 0.08 8.10 -9.41
N LEU A 204 -0.27 6.96 -8.80
CA LEU A 204 -0.33 5.66 -9.49
C LEU A 204 -1.44 5.60 -10.53
N SER A 205 -2.60 6.21 -10.26
CA SER A 205 -3.72 6.26 -11.20
C SER A 205 -3.44 7.06 -12.49
N GLN A 206 -2.36 7.86 -12.49
CA GLN A 206 -1.94 8.71 -13.60
C GLN A 206 -0.79 8.10 -14.41
N LEU A 207 -0.37 6.88 -14.10
CA LEU A 207 0.65 6.20 -14.88
C LEU A 207 0.13 5.88 -16.28
N GLU A 208 0.95 6.18 -17.28
CA GLU A 208 0.73 5.82 -18.69
C GLU A 208 1.60 4.61 -19.06
N GLY A 209 1.12 3.75 -19.96
CA GLY A 209 1.89 2.60 -20.48
C GLY A 209 1.23 1.25 -20.22
N ASP A 210 2.04 0.24 -19.88
CA ASP A 210 1.65 -1.18 -19.82
C ASP A 210 0.72 -1.56 -18.64
N VAL A 211 0.28 -0.60 -17.83
CA VAL A 211 -0.66 -0.86 -16.73
C VAL A 211 -2.07 -0.92 -17.28
N LYS A 212 -2.81 -1.97 -16.92
CA LYS A 212 -4.19 -2.14 -17.38
C LYS A 212 -5.07 -1.00 -16.84
N GLN A 213 -5.96 -0.50 -17.68
CA GLN A 213 -6.90 0.56 -17.32
C GLN A 213 -7.69 0.26 -16.04
N ALA A 214 -8.17 -0.98 -15.88
CA ALA A 214 -8.88 -1.41 -14.67
C ALA A 214 -8.05 -1.28 -13.38
N GLU A 215 -6.72 -1.48 -13.45
CA GLU A 215 -5.84 -1.31 -12.28
C GLU A 215 -5.67 0.18 -11.94
N LEU A 216 -5.62 1.06 -12.95
CA LEU A 216 -5.56 2.50 -12.75
C LEU A 216 -6.83 3.05 -12.10
N GLU A 217 -8.00 2.52 -12.49
CA GLU A 217 -9.29 2.86 -11.89
C GLU A 217 -9.38 2.40 -10.43
N VAL A 218 -8.84 1.22 -10.11
CA VAL A 218 -8.73 0.76 -8.71
C VAL A 218 -7.83 1.69 -7.89
N PHE A 219 -6.71 2.17 -8.44
CA PHE A 219 -5.89 3.17 -7.75
C PHE A 219 -6.60 4.51 -7.59
N LEU A 220 -7.36 4.96 -8.60
CA LEU A 220 -8.12 6.19 -8.52
C LEU A 220 -9.19 6.13 -7.41
N ASP A 221 -9.94 5.02 -7.35
CA ASP A 221 -10.94 4.81 -6.28
C ASP A 221 -10.30 4.76 -4.90
N ARG A 222 -9.20 4.01 -4.73
CA ARG A 222 -8.46 3.98 -3.46
C ARG A 222 -7.93 5.35 -3.06
N ALA A 223 -7.51 6.17 -4.03
CA ALA A 223 -7.11 7.55 -3.78
C ALA A 223 -8.29 8.39 -3.28
N ALA A 224 -9.46 8.24 -3.90
CA ALA A 224 -10.69 8.94 -3.52
C ALA A 224 -11.10 8.56 -2.10
N VAL A 225 -11.19 7.27 -1.79
CA VAL A 225 -11.53 6.75 -0.47
C VAL A 225 -10.56 7.26 0.61
N CYS A 226 -9.25 7.16 0.38
CA CYS A 226 -8.27 7.69 1.34
C CYS A 226 -8.40 9.22 1.49
N ALA A 227 -8.60 9.97 0.41
CA ALA A 227 -8.80 11.41 0.50
C ALA A 227 -10.07 11.78 1.27
N ILE A 228 -11.15 11.02 1.11
CA ILE A 228 -12.40 11.21 1.85
C ILE A 228 -12.19 10.96 3.35
N LEU A 229 -11.46 9.89 3.71
CA LEU A 229 -11.16 9.50 5.10
C LEU A 229 -10.10 10.37 5.80
N ASP A 230 -9.27 11.10 5.04
CA ASP A 230 -8.27 12.00 5.60
C ASP A 230 -8.92 13.18 6.35
N ARG A 231 -8.17 13.78 7.27
CA ARG A 231 -8.66 14.94 8.04
C ARG A 231 -8.94 16.12 7.13
N ALA A 232 -10.02 16.84 7.41
CA ALA A 232 -10.38 18.02 6.63
C ALA A 232 -9.28 19.11 6.70
N GLY A 233 -8.94 19.67 5.54
CA GLY A 233 -7.92 20.71 5.39
C GLY A 233 -7.52 20.98 3.92
N PRO A 234 -6.67 21.99 3.67
CA PRO A 234 -6.36 22.46 2.31
C PRO A 234 -5.69 21.40 1.42
N GLN A 235 -4.84 20.55 2.00
CA GLN A 235 -4.12 19.52 1.24
C GLN A 235 -5.08 18.40 0.80
N ARG A 236 -5.96 17.96 1.69
CA ARG A 236 -7.05 17.03 1.36
C ARG A 236 -7.91 17.59 0.23
N GLN A 237 -8.32 18.86 0.33
CA GLN A 237 -9.14 19.50 -0.70
C GLN A 237 -8.46 19.54 -2.07
N ARG A 238 -7.14 19.79 -2.13
CA ARG A 238 -6.38 19.75 -3.39
C ARG A 238 -6.40 18.35 -4.02
N ILE A 239 -6.26 17.30 -3.22
CA ILE A 239 -6.32 15.92 -3.70
C ILE A 239 -7.73 15.60 -4.20
N LEU A 240 -8.78 15.92 -3.43
CA LEU A 240 -10.18 15.74 -3.85
C LEU A 240 -10.48 16.44 -5.17
N ASN A 241 -10.10 17.72 -5.29
CA ASN A 241 -10.29 18.49 -6.53
C ASN A 241 -9.53 17.88 -7.72
N LYS A 242 -8.34 17.33 -7.49
CA LYS A 242 -7.55 16.67 -8.51
C LYS A 242 -8.25 15.40 -9.02
N ILE A 243 -8.74 14.57 -8.09
CA ILE A 243 -9.44 13.32 -8.42
C ILE A 243 -10.78 13.63 -9.09
N TYR A 244 -11.56 14.57 -8.56
CA TYR A 244 -12.87 14.95 -9.10
C TYR A 244 -12.80 15.50 -10.54
N ARG A 245 -11.68 16.09 -10.95
CA ARG A 245 -11.45 16.56 -12.32
C ARG A 245 -11.03 15.45 -13.29
N ASP A 246 -10.70 14.26 -12.78
CA ASP A 246 -10.39 13.11 -13.62
C ASP A 246 -11.69 12.64 -14.30
N PRO A 247 -11.74 12.49 -15.63
CA PRO A 247 -12.95 12.08 -16.34
C PRO A 247 -13.44 10.69 -15.90
N ARG A 248 -12.55 9.83 -15.42
CA ARG A 248 -12.88 8.48 -14.92
C ARG A 248 -13.53 8.51 -13.53
N ALA A 249 -13.47 9.64 -12.83
CA ALA A 249 -13.99 9.73 -11.48
C ALA A 249 -15.51 9.48 -11.41
N ALA A 250 -16.25 9.82 -12.47
CA ALA A 250 -17.69 9.66 -12.55
C ALA A 250 -18.15 8.19 -12.45
N ASP A 251 -17.31 7.24 -12.86
CA ASP A 251 -17.62 5.82 -12.84
C ASP A 251 -17.22 5.12 -11.53
N LEU A 252 -16.60 5.85 -10.60
CA LEU A 252 -16.12 5.28 -9.34
C LEU A 252 -17.29 4.99 -8.38
N PRO A 253 -17.25 3.88 -7.63
CA PRO A 253 -18.20 3.62 -6.55
C PRO A 253 -18.25 4.75 -5.51
N SER A 254 -17.11 5.42 -5.30
CA SER A 254 -16.96 6.53 -4.36
C SER A 254 -17.41 7.90 -4.90
N PHE A 255 -17.90 8.00 -6.15
CA PHE A 255 -18.13 9.29 -6.82
C PHE A 255 -19.11 10.21 -6.09
N VAL A 256 -20.25 9.70 -5.61
CA VAL A 256 -21.26 10.51 -4.91
C VAL A 256 -20.65 11.19 -3.68
N MET A 257 -19.93 10.42 -2.88
CA MET A 257 -19.24 10.94 -1.69
C MET A 257 -18.09 11.89 -2.10
N LEU A 258 -17.31 11.54 -3.12
CA LEU A 258 -16.25 12.38 -3.65
C LEU A 258 -16.77 13.75 -4.10
N GLU A 259 -17.87 13.80 -4.86
CA GLU A 259 -18.49 15.03 -5.34
C GLU A 259 -18.89 15.94 -4.17
N LYS A 260 -19.59 15.37 -3.17
CA LYS A 260 -20.00 16.13 -1.98
C LYS A 260 -18.83 16.65 -1.16
N MET A 261 -17.84 15.80 -0.94
CA MET A 261 -16.63 16.15 -0.20
C MET A 261 -15.83 17.23 -0.95
N CYS A 262 -15.74 17.12 -2.28
CA CYS A 262 -15.07 18.08 -3.14
C CYS A 262 -15.80 19.44 -3.17
N ARG A 263 -17.13 19.46 -3.23
CA ARG A 263 -17.93 20.68 -3.26
C ARG A 263 -18.25 21.25 -1.87
N GLN A 264 -17.71 20.63 -0.82
CA GLN A 264 -17.92 21.05 0.57
C GLN A 264 -19.42 21.10 0.94
N GLN A 265 -20.18 20.11 0.44
CA GLN A 265 -21.60 19.96 0.72
C GLN A 265 -21.84 19.09 1.95
N LEU A 266 -22.98 19.30 2.62
CA LEU A 266 -23.43 18.46 3.71
C LEU A 266 -23.69 17.03 3.23
N VAL A 267 -23.13 16.07 3.97
CA VAL A 267 -23.33 14.63 3.76
C VAL A 267 -24.42 14.16 4.72
N ARG A 268 -25.48 13.58 4.16
CA ARG A 268 -26.61 13.02 4.93
C ARG A 268 -26.30 11.61 5.37
N LYS A 269 -27.07 11.13 6.34
CA LYS A 269 -26.97 9.77 6.88
C LYS A 269 -27.01 8.70 5.80
N GLU A 270 -28.02 8.78 4.93
CA GLU A 270 -28.28 7.75 3.93
C GLU A 270 -27.10 7.62 2.97
N GLU A 271 -26.51 8.75 2.57
CA GLU A 271 -25.35 8.81 1.68
C GLU A 271 -24.07 8.33 2.38
N ALA A 272 -23.94 8.62 3.67
CA ALA A 272 -22.84 8.11 4.49
C ALA A 272 -22.93 6.59 4.65
N ASP A 273 -24.13 6.05 4.87
CA ASP A 273 -24.38 4.61 5.01
C ASP A 273 -24.16 3.86 3.68
N GLU A 274 -24.58 4.44 2.55
CA GLU A 274 -24.29 3.89 1.21
C GLU A 274 -22.78 3.82 0.95
N PHE A 275 -22.05 4.91 1.24
CA PHE A 275 -20.60 4.91 1.07
C PHE A 275 -19.91 3.96 2.06
N ARG A 276 -20.41 3.87 3.30
CA ARG A 276 -19.90 2.95 4.33
C ARG A 276 -19.90 1.50 3.84
N ALA A 277 -20.92 1.10 3.09
CA ALA A 277 -21.02 -0.25 2.51
C ALA A 277 -19.92 -0.56 1.47
N THR A 278 -19.30 0.46 0.89
CA THR A 278 -18.19 0.31 -0.08
C THR A 278 -16.81 0.22 0.59
N LEU A 279 -16.71 0.56 1.88
CA LEU A 279 -15.44 0.64 2.59
C LEU A 279 -14.91 -0.74 3.00
N ARG A 280 -13.58 -0.85 3.05
CA ARG A 280 -12.93 -2.07 3.55
C ARG A 280 -12.99 -2.14 5.08
N PRO A 281 -12.90 -3.33 5.69
CA PRO A 281 -13.00 -3.50 7.14
C PRO A 281 -12.05 -2.61 7.95
N HIS A 282 -10.81 -2.39 7.49
CA HIS A 282 -9.83 -1.56 8.20
C HIS A 282 -10.18 -0.07 8.20
N HIS A 283 -10.94 0.41 7.22
CA HIS A 283 -11.45 1.80 7.19
C HIS A 283 -12.53 2.05 8.24
N LEU A 284 -13.21 0.99 8.70
CA LEU A 284 -14.27 1.03 9.70
C LEU A 284 -13.76 0.74 11.12
N ALA A 285 -12.45 0.79 11.34
CA ALA A 285 -11.90 0.53 12.66
C ALA A 285 -12.40 1.55 13.70
N SER A 286 -12.75 1.04 14.89
CA SER A 286 -13.25 1.88 15.98
C SER A 286 -12.17 2.83 16.49
N VAL A 287 -12.62 4.01 16.88
CA VAL A 287 -11.91 5.02 17.65
C VAL A 287 -12.39 4.90 19.10
N GLY A 288 -11.62 5.43 20.06
CA GLY A 288 -11.87 5.26 21.50
C GLY A 288 -13.20 5.83 22.03
N ASP A 289 -13.96 6.55 21.21
CA ASP A 289 -15.29 7.09 21.51
C ASP A 289 -16.45 6.20 21.01
N GLY A 290 -16.14 5.01 20.48
CA GLY A 290 -17.13 4.07 19.92
C GLY A 290 -17.57 4.42 18.49
N SER A 291 -17.08 5.52 17.91
CA SER A 291 -17.27 5.86 16.49
C SER A 291 -16.16 5.24 15.64
N THR A 292 -16.36 5.14 14.33
CA THR A 292 -15.31 4.70 13.41
C THR A 292 -14.47 5.87 12.89
N VAL A 293 -13.31 5.54 12.31
CA VAL A 293 -12.47 6.54 11.63
C VAL A 293 -13.26 7.26 10.52
N PHE A 294 -14.11 6.54 9.81
CA PHE A 294 -15.03 7.10 8.81
C PHE A 294 -16.05 8.07 9.42
N ASP A 295 -16.74 7.68 10.50
CA ASP A 295 -17.74 8.53 11.16
C ASP A 295 -17.15 9.87 11.60
N ARG A 296 -15.93 9.83 12.14
CA ARG A 296 -15.20 11.04 12.51
C ARG A 296 -14.90 11.92 11.30
N ALA A 297 -14.46 11.35 10.17
CA ALA A 297 -14.15 12.11 8.96
C ALA A 297 -15.40 12.82 8.40
N VAL A 298 -16.53 12.13 8.35
CA VAL A 298 -17.81 12.70 7.89
C VAL A 298 -18.28 13.82 8.82
N ARG A 299 -18.20 13.63 10.14
CA ARG A 299 -18.57 14.67 11.11
C ARG A 299 -17.71 15.90 10.99
N GLU A 300 -16.38 15.75 10.94
CA GLU A 300 -15.46 16.87 10.76
C GLU A 300 -15.73 17.62 9.44
N HIS A 301 -16.04 16.89 8.36
CA HIS A 301 -16.45 17.50 7.10
C HIS A 301 -17.77 18.27 7.22
N ASN A 302 -18.80 17.69 7.84
CA ASN A 302 -20.11 18.32 7.99
C ASN A 302 -20.05 19.61 8.82
N VAL A 303 -19.18 19.69 9.83
CA VAL A 303 -18.96 20.95 10.58
C VAL A 303 -18.41 22.04 9.68
N LEU A 304 -17.45 21.71 8.80
CA LEU A 304 -16.90 22.68 7.85
C LEU A 304 -17.91 23.07 6.78
N ALA A 305 -18.64 22.10 6.22
CA ALA A 305 -19.71 22.40 5.28
C ALA A 305 -20.81 23.27 5.91
N ALA A 306 -21.14 23.06 7.19
CA ALA A 306 -22.07 23.92 7.93
C ALA A 306 -21.55 25.37 8.03
N SER A 307 -20.24 25.57 8.22
CA SER A 307 -19.63 26.91 8.28
C SER A 307 -19.77 27.73 6.99
N LEU A 308 -20.04 27.08 5.85
CA LEU A 308 -20.26 27.76 4.57
C LEU A 308 -21.73 28.14 4.34
N VAL A 309 -22.65 27.55 5.11
CA VAL A 309 -24.10 27.71 4.94
C VAL A 309 -24.69 28.57 6.05
N PHE A 310 -24.16 28.45 7.26
CA PHE A 310 -24.67 29.13 8.44
C PHE A 310 -23.70 30.22 8.89
N THR A 311 -24.26 31.36 9.33
CA THR A 311 -23.51 32.35 10.10
C THR A 311 -23.34 31.91 11.54
N ALA A 312 -24.37 31.26 12.10
CA ALA A 312 -24.36 30.67 13.43
C ALA A 312 -25.31 29.45 13.49
N ILE A 313 -24.99 28.47 14.33
CA ILE A 313 -25.80 27.27 14.54
C ILE A 313 -25.82 26.88 16.01
N SER A 314 -26.99 26.48 16.53
CA SER A 314 -27.08 25.95 17.90
C SER A 314 -26.42 24.57 18.00
N PHE A 315 -25.86 24.22 19.17
CA PHE A 315 -25.27 22.90 19.36
C PHE A 315 -26.29 21.76 19.26
N SER A 316 -27.57 22.03 19.54
CA SER A 316 -28.65 21.06 19.31
C SER A 316 -28.81 20.71 17.83
N SER A 317 -28.94 21.74 16.97
CA SER A 317 -29.09 21.56 15.52
C SER A 317 -27.80 21.02 14.87
N LEU A 318 -26.64 21.42 15.38
CA LEU A 318 -25.37 20.85 14.96
C LEU A 318 -25.27 19.37 15.35
N GLY A 319 -25.75 18.99 16.55
CA GLY A 319 -25.84 17.61 16.99
C GLY A 319 -26.69 16.76 16.06
N ASP A 320 -27.88 17.25 15.67
CA ASP A 320 -28.76 16.57 14.72
C ASP A 320 -28.07 16.32 13.36
N LEU A 321 -27.30 17.30 12.88
CA LEU A 321 -26.55 17.20 11.62
C LEU A 321 -25.37 16.22 11.68
N LEU A 322 -24.77 16.05 12.85
CA LEU A 322 -23.60 15.20 13.08
C LEU A 322 -23.95 13.82 13.66
N GLU A 323 -25.23 13.59 13.96
CA GLU A 323 -25.76 12.43 14.67
C GLU A 323 -25.06 12.19 16.01
N VAL A 324 -24.96 13.25 16.81
CA VAL A 324 -24.42 13.21 18.17
C VAL A 324 -25.26 14.09 19.09
N ASP A 325 -25.10 13.95 20.40
CA ASP A 325 -25.71 14.89 21.34
C ASP A 325 -25.07 16.29 21.25
N ALA A 326 -25.78 17.29 21.78
CA ALA A 326 -25.31 18.69 21.72
C ALA A 326 -23.96 18.89 22.44
N ALA A 327 -23.72 18.16 23.53
CA ALA A 327 -22.47 18.27 24.29
C ALA A 327 -21.26 17.70 23.51
N ALA A 328 -21.45 16.60 22.79
CA ALA A 328 -20.46 16.04 21.89
C ALA A 328 -20.24 16.95 20.69
N ALA A 329 -21.29 17.54 20.11
CA ALA A 329 -21.17 18.51 19.02
C ALA A 329 -20.33 19.74 19.43
N GLU A 330 -20.58 20.29 20.62
CA GLU A 330 -19.76 21.37 21.21
C GLU A 330 -18.29 20.94 21.33
N LYS A 331 -18.04 19.76 21.88
CA LYS A 331 -16.68 19.22 22.05
C LYS A 331 -15.96 19.01 20.71
N TYR A 332 -16.65 18.53 19.68
CA TYR A 332 -16.10 18.37 18.34
C TYR A 332 -15.76 19.75 17.72
N ALA A 333 -16.68 20.71 17.79
CA ALA A 333 -16.46 22.06 17.29
C ALA A 333 -15.29 22.74 18.00
N ALA A 334 -15.26 22.69 19.35
CA ALA A 334 -14.19 23.25 20.16
C ALA A 334 -12.81 22.72 19.77
N ARG A 335 -12.71 21.39 19.56
CA ARG A 335 -11.47 20.77 19.10
C ARG A 335 -11.05 21.26 17.72
N MET A 336 -11.98 21.43 16.78
CA MET A 336 -11.65 21.91 15.44
C MET A 336 -11.22 23.38 15.44
N VAL A 337 -11.79 24.20 16.32
CA VAL A 337 -11.36 25.59 16.55
C VAL A 337 -9.96 25.62 17.17
N GLU A 338 -9.71 24.83 18.22
CA GLU A 338 -8.41 24.73 18.90
C GLU A 338 -7.30 24.26 17.95
N GLU A 339 -7.58 23.28 17.10
CA GLU A 339 -6.64 22.79 16.08
C GLU A 339 -6.46 23.78 14.90
N GLY A 340 -7.15 24.92 14.89
CA GLY A 340 -7.07 25.95 13.84
C GLY A 340 -7.69 25.52 12.50
N ARG A 341 -8.52 24.47 12.51
CA ARG A 341 -9.15 23.89 11.31
C ARG A 341 -10.52 24.49 11.02
N LEU A 342 -11.17 25.07 12.03
CA LEU A 342 -12.46 25.75 11.93
C LEU A 342 -12.32 27.19 12.44
N GLN A 343 -12.73 28.16 11.63
CA GLN A 343 -12.80 29.56 12.04
C GLN A 343 -14.18 29.83 12.65
N ALA A 344 -14.29 29.73 13.96
CA ALA A 344 -15.55 29.91 14.68
C ALA A 344 -15.32 30.35 16.13
N THR A 345 -16.31 31.02 16.71
CA THR A 345 -16.39 31.38 18.13
C THR A 345 -17.52 30.61 18.81
N ILE A 346 -17.29 30.18 20.04
CA ILE A 346 -18.24 29.40 20.83
C ILE A 346 -18.86 30.29 21.91
N ASP A 347 -20.17 30.51 21.86
CA ASP A 347 -20.95 31.06 22.96
C ASP A 347 -21.57 29.92 23.77
N GLN A 348 -20.91 29.59 24.89
CA GLN A 348 -21.36 28.53 25.77
C GLN A 348 -22.62 28.88 26.57
N VAL A 349 -22.91 30.17 26.79
CA VAL A 349 -24.10 30.61 27.53
C VAL A 349 -25.35 30.46 26.68
N GLN A 350 -25.25 30.84 25.40
CA GLN A 350 -26.34 30.69 24.44
C GLN A 350 -26.39 29.29 23.80
N GLY A 351 -25.30 28.52 23.88
CA GLY A 351 -25.19 27.21 23.25
C GLY A 351 -25.13 27.29 21.73
N VAL A 352 -24.43 28.29 21.21
CA VAL A 352 -24.35 28.60 19.78
C VAL A 352 -22.89 28.63 19.33
N LEU A 353 -22.65 28.05 18.15
CA LEU A 353 -21.41 28.14 17.41
C LEU A 353 -21.58 29.21 16.33
N GLU A 354 -20.83 30.30 16.44
CA GLU A 354 -20.80 31.38 15.46
C GLU A 354 -19.62 31.16 14.52
N PHE A 355 -19.89 31.05 13.22
CA PHE A 355 -18.84 30.89 12.22
C PHE A 355 -18.27 32.27 11.88
N GLY A 356 -16.96 32.40 12.02
CA GLY A 356 -16.29 33.69 11.84
C GLY A 356 -16.05 33.97 10.37
N THR A 357 -16.87 34.81 9.75
CA THR A 357 -16.35 35.78 8.78
C THR A 357 -15.82 36.93 9.63
N GLY A 358 -14.50 37.09 9.74
CA GLY A 358 -13.93 38.15 10.59
C GLY A 358 -14.56 39.51 10.27
N THR A 359 -14.64 40.43 11.22
CA THR A 359 -15.21 41.78 10.99
C THR A 359 -14.43 42.61 9.93
N ALA A 360 -13.20 42.20 9.60
CA ALA A 360 -12.45 42.73 8.45
C ALA A 360 -13.02 42.27 7.08
N ASP A 361 -13.85 41.24 7.09
CA ASP A 361 -14.37 40.52 5.93
C ASP A 361 -15.70 41.10 5.43
N GLU A 362 -16.43 41.91 6.21
CA GLU A 362 -17.68 42.54 5.73
C GLU A 362 -17.41 43.60 4.65
N LEU A 363 -16.39 44.44 4.85
CA LEU A 363 -15.96 45.41 3.83
C LEU A 363 -15.37 44.70 2.61
N SER A 364 -14.55 43.68 2.84
CA SER A 364 -13.96 42.85 1.78
C SER A 364 -15.02 42.07 1.00
N ALA A 365 -16.04 41.54 1.66
CA ALA A 365 -17.18 40.86 1.04
C ALA A 365 -18.04 41.83 0.23
N TRP A 366 -18.21 43.07 0.70
CA TRP A 366 -18.86 44.13 -0.06
C TRP A 366 -18.06 44.50 -1.32
N ASP A 367 -16.74 44.67 -1.20
CA ASP A 367 -15.84 44.91 -2.34
C ASP A 367 -15.87 43.76 -3.34
N THR A 368 -15.87 42.51 -2.85
CA THR A 368 -15.97 41.30 -3.69
C THR A 368 -17.32 41.24 -4.41
N SER A 369 -18.42 41.54 -3.71
CA SER A 369 -19.76 41.57 -4.31
C SER A 369 -19.88 42.64 -5.39
N LEU A 370 -19.27 43.81 -5.19
CA LEU A 370 -19.19 44.85 -6.22
C LEU A 370 -18.38 44.37 -7.43
N ALA A 371 -17.23 43.74 -7.20
CA ALA A 371 -16.40 43.20 -8.28
C ALA A 371 -17.15 42.14 -9.10
N ASP A 372 -17.86 41.22 -8.44
CA ASP A 372 -18.66 40.18 -9.10
C ASP A 372 -19.81 40.79 -9.92
N LEU A 373 -20.48 41.82 -9.39
CA LEU A 373 -21.56 42.50 -10.09
C LEU A 373 -21.05 43.24 -11.34
N PHE A 374 -19.90 43.91 -11.24
CA PHE A 374 -19.25 44.54 -12.39
C PHE A 374 -18.74 43.49 -13.40
N GLY A 375 -18.22 42.36 -12.95
CA GLY A 375 -17.81 41.25 -13.82
C GLY A 375 -19.00 40.63 -14.57
N ALA A 376 -20.12 40.42 -13.89
CA ALA A 376 -21.36 39.93 -14.48
C ALA A 376 -21.94 40.94 -15.48
N LEU A 377 -21.93 42.23 -15.15
CA LEU A 377 -22.34 43.30 -16.07
C LEU A 377 -21.46 43.32 -17.33
N THR A 378 -20.15 43.23 -17.18
CA THR A 378 -19.21 43.19 -18.31
C THR A 378 -19.48 41.98 -19.20
N THR A 379 -19.66 40.80 -18.60
CA THR A 379 -19.99 39.56 -19.33
C THR A 379 -21.32 39.69 -20.09
N ALA A 380 -22.32 40.30 -19.47
CA ALA A 380 -23.62 40.56 -20.11
C ALA A 380 -23.51 41.56 -21.25
N VAL A 381 -22.75 42.65 -21.07
CA VAL A 381 -22.49 43.65 -22.11
C VAL A 381 -21.72 43.03 -23.28
N ASP A 382 -20.70 42.22 -23.03
CA ASP A 382 -19.94 41.51 -24.06
C ASP A 382 -20.83 40.53 -24.84
N ALA A 383 -21.69 39.79 -24.14
CA ALA A 383 -22.65 38.88 -24.76
C ALA A 383 -23.67 39.62 -25.63
N ILE A 384 -24.20 40.77 -25.16
CA ILE A 384 -25.12 41.62 -25.92
C ILE A 384 -24.41 42.23 -27.13
N SER A 385 -23.19 42.72 -26.97
CA SER A 385 -22.38 43.31 -28.06
C SER A 385 -22.07 42.28 -29.15
N THR A 386 -21.81 41.03 -28.75
CA THR A 386 -21.57 39.92 -29.69
C THR A 386 -22.84 39.50 -30.43
N ALA A 387 -23.98 39.42 -29.72
CA ALA A 387 -25.26 38.99 -30.31
C ALA A 387 -25.97 40.08 -31.12
N HIS A 388 -25.81 41.36 -30.73
CA HIS A 388 -26.48 42.51 -31.33
C HIS A 388 -25.52 43.70 -31.51
N PRO A 389 -24.58 43.64 -32.47
CA PRO A 389 -23.56 44.68 -32.66
C PRO A 389 -24.15 46.07 -32.99
N HIS A 390 -25.29 46.09 -33.69
CA HIS A 390 -25.99 47.31 -34.11
C HIS A 390 -26.60 48.14 -32.95
N LEU A 391 -26.67 47.59 -31.73
CA LEU A 391 -27.15 48.32 -30.55
C LEU A 391 -26.02 49.06 -29.81
N VAL A 392 -24.77 48.76 -30.13
CA VAL A 392 -23.57 49.29 -29.44
C VAL A 392 -22.92 50.42 -30.25
N ASP A 393 -23.14 50.44 -31.57
CA ASP A 393 -22.74 51.54 -32.46
C ASP A 393 -23.84 52.60 -32.57
N CYS A 394 -23.92 53.52 -31.60
CA CYS A 394 -24.63 54.80 -31.71
C CYS A 394 -23.82 55.91 -31.04
#